data_AF-A0A430R7K0-F1
#
_entry.id   AF-A0A430R7K0-F1
#
_cell.length_a   1.000
_cell.length_b   1.000
_cell.length_c   1.000
_cell.angle_alpha   90.00
_cell.angle_beta   90.00
_cell.angle_gamma   90.00
#
_symmetry.space_group_name_H-M   'P 1'
#
loop_
_entity.id
_entity.type
_entity.pdbx_description
1 polymer ?
#
loop_
_entity_poly.entity_id
_entity_poly.type
_entity_poly.pdbx_seq_one_letter_code
_entity_poly.pdbx_strand_id
1 'polypeptide(L)'
;MMRKLLAGLLVFAYAFALVMSTGHLSEWYALTLGSLPGWFAVGLAAALELSAFLLSLLSNSLLRGSGWANYGALTALGLVWVGNCFSMSRANTGVPPYEVFLASLFVPVSTYVVAKVLGELLSLPKGGKKAVEQPVAVNPVVYPRKSEEDEEPEVEVEREQIRFDR
;
A
#
# COMPACT_ATOMS: atom_id res chain seq x y z
N MET A 1 1.73 -26.84 5.96
CA MET A 1 1.76 -27.36 4.57
C MET A 1 0.71 -26.65 3.71
N MET A 2 -0.56 -26.66 4.10
CA MET A 2 -1.67 -25.94 3.42
C MET A 2 -1.35 -24.47 3.08
N ARG A 3 -0.79 -23.70 4.02
CA ARG A 3 -0.41 -22.30 3.81
C ARG A 3 0.56 -22.09 2.64
N LYS A 4 1.56 -22.97 2.49
CA LYS A 4 2.54 -22.89 1.40
C LYS A 4 1.91 -23.27 0.06
N LEU A 5 1.00 -24.25 0.08
CA LEU A 5 0.24 -24.66 -1.09
C LEU A 5 -0.69 -23.54 -1.57
N LEU A 6 -1.45 -22.90 -0.67
CA LEU A 6 -2.30 -21.75 -1.01
C LEU A 6 -1.50 -20.55 -1.50
N ALA A 7 -0.36 -20.24 -0.87
CA ALA A 7 0.54 -19.19 -1.35
C ALA A 7 1.06 -19.50 -2.76
N GLY A 8 1.46 -20.76 -3.01
CA GLY A 8 1.90 -21.20 -4.33
C GLY A 8 0.80 -21.09 -5.39
N LEU A 9 -0.43 -21.49 -5.06
CA LEU A 9 -1.59 -21.36 -5.95
C LEU A 9 -1.93 -19.90 -6.25
N LEU A 10 -1.84 -19.00 -5.27
CA LEU A 10 -2.04 -17.57 -5.47
C LEU A 10 -0.97 -16.96 -6.39
N VAL A 11 0.30 -17.33 -6.20
CA VAL A 11 1.39 -16.91 -7.09
C VAL A 11 1.20 -17.46 -8.50
N PHE A 12 0.77 -18.72 -8.62
CA PHE A 12 0.48 -19.32 -9.91
C PHE A 12 -0.68 -18.63 -10.63
N ALA A 13 -1.81 -18.39 -9.93
CA ALA A 13 -2.94 -17.64 -10.46
C ALA A 13 -2.51 -16.21 -10.89
N TYR A 14 -1.68 -15.56 -10.09
CA TYR A 14 -1.10 -14.27 -10.42
C TYR A 14 -0.23 -14.32 -11.67
N ALA A 15 0.56 -15.39 -11.89
CA ALA A 15 1.37 -15.53 -13.09
C ALA A 15 0.51 -15.58 -14.37
N PHE A 16 -0.65 -16.25 -14.35
CA PHE A 16 -1.58 -16.20 -15.49
C PHE A 16 -2.14 -14.80 -15.71
N ALA A 17 -2.55 -14.13 -14.63
CA ALA A 17 -3.04 -12.76 -14.71
C ALA A 17 -1.98 -11.82 -15.28
N LEU A 18 -0.74 -11.98 -14.84
CA LEU A 18 0.41 -11.21 -15.28
C LEU A 18 0.67 -11.40 -16.78
N VAL A 19 0.60 -12.63 -17.30
CA VAL A 19 0.76 -12.88 -18.75
C VAL A 19 -0.33 -12.17 -19.56
N MET A 20 -1.60 -12.34 -19.16
CA MET A 20 -2.73 -11.74 -19.89
C MET A 20 -2.70 -10.21 -19.83
N SER A 21 -2.43 -9.67 -18.65
CA SER A 21 -2.41 -8.23 -18.41
C SER A 21 -1.19 -7.55 -19.04
N THR A 22 -0.02 -8.21 -19.00
CA THR A 22 1.19 -7.76 -19.72
C THR A 22 0.95 -7.72 -21.23
N GLY A 23 0.26 -8.71 -21.81
CA GLY A 23 -0.06 -8.72 -23.24
C GLY A 23 -0.94 -7.54 -23.66
N HIS A 24 -2.02 -7.29 -22.92
CA HIS A 24 -2.88 -6.14 -23.17
C HIS A 24 -2.12 -4.81 -23.00
N LEU A 25 -1.33 -4.69 -21.94
CA LEU A 25 -0.56 -3.48 -21.66
C LEU A 25 0.56 -3.26 -22.67
N SER A 26 1.21 -4.32 -23.15
CA SER A 26 2.22 -4.24 -24.21
C SER A 26 1.60 -3.82 -25.53
N GLU A 27 0.40 -4.29 -25.85
CA GLU A 27 -0.33 -3.85 -27.05
C GLU A 27 -0.63 -2.35 -26.97
N TRP A 28 -1.10 -1.90 -25.81
CA TRP A 28 -1.34 -0.47 -25.59
C TRP A 28 -0.05 0.36 -25.73
N TYR A 29 1.07 -0.11 -25.17
CA TYR A 29 2.36 0.55 -25.35
C TYR A 29 2.86 0.50 -26.78
N ALA A 30 2.74 -0.62 -27.49
CA ALA A 30 3.15 -0.73 -28.89
C ALA A 30 2.40 0.28 -29.77
N LEU A 31 1.09 0.43 -29.55
CA LEU A 31 0.26 1.42 -30.24
C LEU A 31 0.57 2.87 -29.84
N THR A 32 1.20 3.09 -28.69
CA THR A 32 1.46 4.44 -28.13
C THR A 32 2.90 4.90 -28.36
N LEU A 33 3.86 3.97 -28.41
CA LEU A 33 5.30 4.22 -28.53
C LEU A 33 5.77 4.45 -29.98
N GLY A 34 4.88 4.29 -30.97
CA GLY A 34 5.20 4.55 -32.38
C GLY A 34 6.17 3.52 -32.96
N SER A 35 7.33 3.99 -33.45
CA SER A 35 8.30 3.16 -34.20
C SER A 35 9.35 2.48 -33.31
N LEU A 36 9.17 2.43 -31.99
CA LEU A 36 10.09 1.74 -31.08
C LEU A 36 10.00 0.21 -31.26
N PRO A 37 11.11 -0.53 -31.06
CA PRO A 37 11.08 -1.99 -31.11
C PRO A 37 10.06 -2.59 -30.14
N GLY A 38 9.24 -3.54 -30.61
CA GLY A 38 8.11 -4.09 -29.84
C GLY A 38 8.49 -4.74 -28.49
N TRP A 39 9.75 -5.18 -28.33
CA TRP A 39 10.22 -5.72 -27.06
C TRP A 39 10.29 -4.67 -25.94
N PHE A 40 10.44 -3.37 -26.26
CA PHE A 40 10.35 -2.30 -25.26
C PHE A 40 8.96 -2.21 -24.65
N ALA A 41 7.90 -2.39 -25.45
CA ALA A 41 6.53 -2.37 -24.97
C ALA A 41 6.27 -3.51 -23.98
N VAL A 42 6.79 -4.71 -24.28
CA VAL A 42 6.72 -5.88 -23.38
C VAL A 42 7.52 -5.61 -22.10
N GLY A 43 8.74 -5.08 -22.22
CA GLY A 43 9.59 -4.76 -21.07
C GLY A 43 8.97 -3.72 -20.14
N LEU A 44 8.39 -2.65 -20.69
CA LEU A 44 7.69 -1.62 -19.93
C LEU A 44 6.44 -2.17 -19.23
N ALA A 45 5.64 -2.96 -19.93
CA ALA A 45 4.46 -3.61 -19.36
C ALA A 45 4.83 -4.54 -18.20
N ALA A 46 5.80 -5.43 -18.40
CA ALA A 46 6.26 -6.36 -17.38
C ALA A 46 6.86 -5.64 -16.17
N ALA A 47 7.66 -4.58 -16.39
CA ALA A 47 8.25 -3.80 -15.31
C ALA A 47 7.19 -3.08 -14.46
N LEU A 48 6.17 -2.50 -15.09
CA LEU A 48 5.09 -1.81 -14.39
C LEU A 48 4.23 -2.79 -13.57
N GLU A 49 3.85 -3.92 -14.17
CA GLU A 49 3.10 -5.00 -13.50
C GLU A 49 3.83 -5.53 -12.27
N LEU A 50 5.12 -5.87 -12.44
CA LEU A 50 5.92 -6.38 -11.35
C LEU A 50 6.08 -5.35 -10.24
N SER A 51 6.23 -4.07 -10.60
CA SER A 51 6.28 -2.97 -9.63
C SER A 51 4.96 -2.81 -8.86
N ALA A 52 3.82 -2.86 -9.56
CA ALA A 52 2.49 -2.76 -8.95
C ALA A 52 2.26 -3.91 -7.95
N PHE A 53 2.63 -5.13 -8.31
CA PHE A 53 2.51 -6.29 -7.45
C PHE A 53 3.47 -6.26 -6.26
N LEU A 54 4.75 -5.96 -6.48
CA LEU A 54 5.74 -5.91 -5.41
C LEU A 54 5.41 -4.81 -4.40
N LEU A 55 5.00 -3.62 -4.85
CA LEU A 55 4.58 -2.55 -3.96
C LEU A 55 3.30 -2.94 -3.20
N SER A 56 2.33 -3.58 -3.86
CA SER A 56 1.13 -4.10 -3.20
C SER A 56 1.46 -5.14 -2.13
N LEU A 57 2.39 -6.06 -2.42
CA LEU A 57 2.85 -7.07 -1.47
C LEU A 57 3.64 -6.46 -0.31
N LEU A 58 4.57 -5.54 -0.58
CA LEU A 58 5.40 -4.87 0.41
C LEU A 58 4.58 -4.00 1.35
N SER A 59 3.64 -3.21 0.81
CA SER A 59 2.74 -2.37 1.60
C SER A 59 1.90 -3.18 2.60
N ASN A 60 1.68 -4.46 2.33
CA ASN A 60 0.85 -5.32 3.15
C ASN A 60 1.62 -6.34 4.00
N SER A 61 2.92 -6.52 3.76
CA SER A 61 3.78 -7.46 4.48
C SER A 61 4.82 -6.75 5.34
N LEU A 62 5.87 -6.19 4.72
CA LEU A 62 7.04 -5.65 5.40
C LEU A 62 6.91 -4.16 5.76
N LEU A 63 6.21 -3.39 4.93
CA LEU A 63 6.07 -1.95 5.05
C LEU A 63 4.63 -1.55 5.41
N ARG A 64 3.96 -2.36 6.25
CA ARG A 64 2.61 -2.06 6.75
C ARG A 64 2.60 -0.68 7.41
N GLY A 65 1.78 0.22 6.87
CA GLY A 65 1.67 1.61 7.33
C GLY A 65 2.52 2.63 6.58
N SER A 66 3.36 2.22 5.62
CA SER A 66 4.08 3.17 4.76
C SER A 66 3.12 3.79 3.75
N GLY A 67 2.85 5.09 3.91
CA GLY A 67 2.06 5.87 2.96
C GLY A 67 2.64 5.79 1.54
N TRP A 68 3.96 5.91 1.39
CA TRP A 68 4.63 5.83 0.09
C TRP A 68 4.48 4.47 -0.59
N ALA A 69 4.58 3.37 0.16
CA ALA A 69 4.38 2.04 -0.42
C ALA A 69 2.92 1.85 -0.87
N ASN A 70 1.96 2.35 -0.09
CA ASN A 70 0.54 2.22 -0.39
C ASN A 70 0.11 3.11 -1.57
N TYR A 71 0.51 4.39 -1.58
CA TYR A 71 0.26 5.30 -2.70
C TYR A 71 0.98 4.85 -3.96
N GLY A 72 2.24 4.40 -3.86
CA GLY A 72 3.00 3.85 -4.98
C GLY A 72 2.32 2.62 -5.58
N ALA A 73 1.84 1.69 -4.73
CA ALA A 73 1.09 0.52 -5.18
C ALA A 73 -0.19 0.90 -5.93
N LEU A 74 -1.00 1.82 -5.38
CA LEU A 74 -2.24 2.27 -6.00
C LEU A 74 -2.00 3.01 -7.33
N THR A 75 -0.98 3.86 -7.39
CA THR A 75 -0.62 4.58 -8.62
C THR A 75 -0.16 3.62 -9.71
N ALA A 76 0.75 2.69 -9.37
CA ALA A 76 1.22 1.68 -10.32
C ALA A 76 0.06 0.81 -10.81
N LEU A 77 -0.81 0.36 -9.89
CA LEU A 77 -2.00 -0.41 -10.23
C LEU A 77 -2.96 0.35 -11.15
N GLY A 78 -3.19 1.63 -10.88
CA GLY A 78 -4.03 2.48 -11.71
C GLY A 78 -3.51 2.59 -13.13
N LEU A 79 -2.19 2.75 -13.30
CA LEU A 79 -1.56 2.80 -14.63
C LEU A 79 -1.70 1.47 -15.38
N VAL A 80 -1.46 0.34 -14.71
CA VAL A 80 -1.66 -1.00 -15.30
C VAL A 80 -3.11 -1.18 -15.74
N TRP A 81 -4.05 -0.85 -14.85
CA TRP A 81 -5.47 -1.02 -15.09
C TRP A 81 -5.98 -0.16 -16.25
N VAL A 82 -5.60 1.12 -16.30
CA VAL A 82 -5.95 2.03 -17.39
C VAL A 82 -5.40 1.52 -18.73
N GLY A 83 -4.14 1.08 -18.76
CA GLY A 83 -3.54 0.54 -19.97
C GLY A 83 -4.26 -0.71 -20.48
N ASN A 84 -4.64 -1.61 -19.58
CA ASN A 84 -5.46 -2.79 -19.92
C ASN A 84 -6.86 -2.42 -20.42
N CYS A 85 -7.54 -1.50 -19.74
CA CYS A 85 -8.86 -1.03 -20.15
C CYS A 85 -8.84 -0.40 -21.55
N PHE A 86 -7.83 0.43 -21.85
CA PHE A 86 -7.68 1.03 -23.18
C PHE A 86 -7.28 0.02 -24.24
N SER A 87 -6.44 -0.95 -23.91
CA SER A 87 -6.14 -2.07 -24.81
C SER A 87 -7.41 -2.82 -25.21
N MET A 88 -8.22 -3.23 -24.23
CA MET A 88 -9.48 -3.94 -24.47
C MET A 88 -10.48 -3.09 -25.25
N SER A 89 -10.59 -1.78 -24.93
CA SER A 89 -11.48 -0.86 -25.63
C SER A 89 -11.09 -0.65 -27.09
N ARG A 90 -9.79 -0.70 -27.42
CA ARG A 90 -9.30 -0.58 -28.81
C ARG A 90 -9.44 -1.89 -29.58
N ALA A 91 -9.29 -3.02 -28.89
CA ALA A 91 -9.39 -4.34 -29.51
C ALA A 91 -10.84 -4.71 -29.91
N ASN A 92 -11.85 -4.09 -29.28
CA ASN A 92 -13.23 -4.51 -29.49
C ASN A 92 -14.21 -3.32 -29.58
N THR A 93 -14.50 -2.87 -30.81
CA THR A 93 -15.40 -1.73 -31.08
C THR A 93 -16.89 -2.09 -31.01
N GLY A 94 -17.24 -3.37 -30.95
CA GLY A 94 -18.62 -3.85 -30.90
C GLY A 94 -19.15 -4.14 -29.49
N VAL A 95 -18.31 -4.03 -28.47
CA VAL A 95 -18.67 -4.37 -27.08
C VAL A 95 -19.01 -3.08 -26.32
N PRO A 96 -20.10 -3.06 -25.53
CA PRO A 96 -20.44 -1.90 -24.72
C PRO A 96 -19.31 -1.49 -23.75
N PRO A 97 -19.05 -0.18 -23.55
CA PRO A 97 -17.95 0.28 -22.69
C PRO A 97 -17.99 -0.22 -21.25
N TYR A 98 -19.20 -0.46 -20.70
CA TYR A 98 -19.33 -1.00 -19.34
C TYR A 98 -18.86 -2.45 -19.24
N GLU A 99 -18.97 -3.26 -20.30
CA GLU A 99 -18.47 -4.65 -20.29
C GLU A 99 -16.95 -4.67 -20.33
N VAL A 100 -16.34 -3.79 -21.13
CA VAL A 100 -14.89 -3.59 -21.15
C VAL A 100 -14.39 -3.14 -19.77
N PHE A 101 -15.08 -2.19 -19.14
CA PHE A 101 -14.77 -1.75 -17.78
C PHE A 101 -14.84 -2.92 -16.80
N LEU A 102 -15.93 -3.68 -16.78
CA LEU A 102 -16.10 -4.84 -15.89
C LEU A 102 -15.04 -5.92 -16.14
N ALA A 103 -14.71 -6.21 -17.38
CA ALA A 103 -13.64 -7.15 -17.73
C ALA A 103 -12.27 -6.66 -17.24
N SER A 104 -11.99 -5.35 -17.39
CA SER A 104 -10.73 -4.75 -16.95
C SER A 104 -10.54 -4.79 -15.43
N LEU A 105 -11.61 -4.86 -14.63
CA LEU A 105 -11.55 -5.01 -13.17
C LEU A 105 -10.87 -6.32 -12.74
N PHE A 106 -10.71 -7.28 -13.65
CA PHE A 106 -9.84 -8.43 -13.42
C PHE A 106 -8.45 -8.01 -12.94
N VAL A 107 -7.86 -6.94 -13.51
CA VAL A 107 -6.51 -6.46 -13.17
C VAL A 107 -6.39 -6.02 -11.71
N PRO A 108 -7.19 -5.07 -11.19
CA PRO A 108 -7.12 -4.70 -9.77
C PRO A 108 -7.43 -5.88 -8.85
N VAL A 109 -8.34 -6.78 -9.23
CA VAL A 109 -8.61 -7.98 -8.43
C VAL A 109 -7.39 -8.91 -8.41
N SER A 110 -6.83 -9.24 -9.56
CA SER A 110 -5.70 -10.17 -9.66
C SER A 110 -4.41 -9.62 -9.08
N THR A 111 -4.17 -8.31 -9.15
CA THR A 111 -2.90 -7.71 -8.73
C THR A 111 -2.97 -7.21 -7.30
N TYR A 112 -4.04 -6.48 -6.93
CA TYR A 112 -4.14 -5.91 -5.59
C TYR A 112 -4.68 -6.90 -4.55
N VAL A 113 -5.80 -7.57 -4.85
CA VAL A 113 -6.43 -8.47 -3.87
C VAL A 113 -5.55 -9.69 -3.63
N VAL A 114 -4.99 -10.28 -4.68
CA VAL A 114 -4.06 -11.42 -4.53
C VAL A 114 -2.81 -11.01 -3.75
N ALA A 115 -2.18 -9.87 -4.06
CA ALA A 115 -1.01 -9.40 -3.32
C ALA A 115 -1.33 -9.10 -1.86
N LYS A 116 -2.51 -8.56 -1.57
CA LYS A 116 -3.00 -8.36 -0.20
C LYS A 116 -3.14 -9.69 0.53
N VAL A 117 -3.92 -10.62 0.00
CA VAL A 117 -4.14 -11.94 0.61
C VAL A 117 -2.82 -12.68 0.80
N LEU A 118 -1.93 -12.63 -0.19
CA LEU A 118 -0.61 -13.23 -0.12
C LEU A 118 0.24 -12.56 0.98
N GLY A 119 0.24 -11.23 1.08
CA GLY A 119 0.91 -10.48 2.14
C GLY A 119 0.43 -10.90 3.53
N GLU A 120 -0.88 -10.97 3.74
CA GLU A 120 -1.46 -11.43 5.02
C GLU A 120 -1.07 -12.87 5.34
N LEU A 121 -1.16 -13.75 4.35
CA LEU A 121 -0.81 -15.17 4.49
C LEU A 121 0.67 -15.35 4.87
N LEU A 122 1.55 -14.46 4.42
CA LEU A 122 2.97 -14.45 4.75
C LEU A 122 3.24 -13.85 6.13
N SER A 123 2.52 -12.77 6.50
CA SER A 123 2.65 -12.06 7.78
C SER A 123 2.04 -12.79 8.98
N LEU A 124 1.15 -13.77 8.77
CA LEU A 124 0.59 -14.56 9.87
C LEU A 124 1.70 -15.21 10.70
N PRO A 125 1.74 -14.98 12.03
CA PRO A 125 2.69 -15.61 12.92
C PRO A 125 2.64 -17.12 12.73
N LYS A 126 3.76 -17.75 12.40
CA LYS A 126 3.88 -19.20 12.55
C LYS A 126 3.69 -19.47 14.04
N GLY A 127 2.57 -20.10 14.41
CA GLY A 127 2.12 -20.17 15.79
C GLY A 127 3.22 -20.51 16.80
N GLY A 128 3.20 -19.80 17.93
CA GLY A 128 3.96 -20.17 19.12
C GLY A 128 4.63 -19.02 19.88
N LYS A 129 3.84 -18.16 20.52
CA LYS A 129 3.94 -17.84 21.96
C LYS A 129 2.81 -16.89 22.31
N LYS A 130 1.92 -17.34 23.21
CA LYS A 130 1.02 -16.46 23.95
C LYS A 130 1.86 -15.31 24.49
N ALA A 131 1.53 -14.07 24.13
CA ALA A 131 1.91 -12.96 24.97
C ALA A 131 1.18 -13.19 26.29
N VAL A 132 1.90 -13.74 27.27
CA VAL A 132 1.50 -13.62 28.65
C VAL A 132 1.54 -12.14 28.92
N GLU A 133 0.37 -11.53 28.93
CA GLU A 133 0.12 -10.20 29.44
C GLU A 133 0.63 -10.21 30.90
N GLN A 134 1.88 -9.78 31.10
CA GLN A 134 2.34 -9.46 32.44
C GLN A 134 1.54 -8.24 32.86
N PRO A 135 0.76 -8.30 33.96
CA PRO A 135 0.13 -7.10 34.47
C PRO A 135 1.27 -6.16 34.88
N VAL A 136 1.35 -5.01 34.22
CA VAL A 136 2.25 -3.92 34.59
C VAL A 136 1.92 -3.58 36.04
N ALA A 137 2.82 -3.95 36.95
CA ALA A 137 2.76 -3.53 38.33
C ALA A 137 2.78 -2.00 38.33
N VAL A 138 1.66 -1.40 38.74
CA VAL A 138 1.52 0.03 38.98
C VAL A 138 2.55 0.39 40.06
N ASN A 139 3.63 1.05 39.68
CA ASN A 139 4.48 1.74 40.66
C ASN A 139 3.68 2.97 41.12
N PRO A 140 3.27 3.06 42.40
CA PRO A 140 2.71 4.31 42.89
C PRO A 140 3.84 5.34 42.88
N VAL A 141 3.66 6.41 42.08
CA VAL A 141 4.49 7.60 42.15
C VAL A 141 4.31 8.18 43.55
N VAL A 142 5.31 8.01 44.40
CA VAL A 142 5.39 8.69 45.69
C VAL A 142 5.69 10.15 45.39
N TYR A 143 4.68 11.02 45.50
CA TYR A 143 4.93 12.46 45.53
C TYR A 143 5.62 12.79 46.85
N PRO A 144 6.78 13.48 46.84
CA PRO A 144 7.36 13.98 48.07
C PRO A 144 6.43 15.05 48.65
N ARG A 145 6.02 14.85 49.90
CA ARG A 145 5.25 15.82 50.70
C ARG A 145 6.11 17.08 50.83
N LYS A 146 5.62 18.22 50.32
CA LYS A 146 6.20 19.55 50.55
C LYS A 146 6.29 19.76 52.06
N SER A 147 7.50 19.87 52.60
CA SER A 147 7.73 20.45 53.93
C SER A 147 7.48 21.95 53.80
N GLU A 148 6.57 22.45 54.64
CA GLU A 148 6.46 23.86 55.01
C GLU A 148 7.75 24.31 55.72
N GLU A 149 7.97 25.63 55.78
CA GLU A 149 9.15 26.33 56.30
C GLU A 149 10.25 26.61 55.25
N ASP A 150 10.20 27.80 54.61
CA ASP A 150 10.93 28.97 55.13
C ASP A 150 10.86 30.18 54.17
N GLU A 151 10.36 31.27 54.74
CA GLU A 151 10.69 32.70 54.56
C GLU A 151 10.79 33.32 53.15
N GLU A 152 9.91 34.30 52.93
CA GLU A 152 10.01 35.36 51.91
C GLU A 152 11.31 36.17 52.07
N PRO A 153 11.79 36.77 50.98
CA PRO A 153 11.83 38.22 51.03
C PRO A 153 11.21 38.91 49.81
N GLU A 154 10.47 39.97 50.11
CA GLU A 154 9.96 41.00 49.22
C GLU A 154 11.04 41.49 48.24
N VAL A 155 10.70 41.54 46.95
CA VAL A 155 11.32 42.50 46.01
C VAL A 155 10.22 43.15 45.18
N GLU A 156 10.14 44.46 45.36
CA GLU A 156 9.30 45.46 44.72
C GLU A 156 9.51 45.59 43.19
N VAL A 157 8.40 45.89 42.50
CA VAL A 157 8.26 46.79 41.31
C VAL A 157 8.83 46.23 39.99
N GLU A 158 8.10 46.14 38.87
CA GLU A 158 7.41 47.24 38.17
C GLU A 158 6.32 46.68 37.23
N ARG A 159 5.13 47.29 37.25
CA ARG A 159 4.05 47.00 36.29
C ARG A 159 4.32 47.77 35.00
N GLU A 160 4.62 47.07 33.91
CA GLU A 160 4.47 47.65 32.58
C GLU A 160 3.21 47.13 31.89
N GLN A 161 2.35 48.10 31.59
CA GLN A 161 0.96 48.00 31.20
C GLN A 161 0.88 47.91 29.68
N ILE A 162 0.75 46.70 29.12
CA ILE A 162 0.56 46.55 27.67
C ILE A 162 -0.90 46.84 27.32
N ARG A 163 -1.11 48.06 26.83
CA ARG A 163 -2.34 48.58 26.21
C ARG A 163 -2.64 47.82 24.92
N PHE A 164 -3.81 47.17 24.85
CA PHE A 164 -4.39 46.71 23.59
C PHE A 164 -5.16 47.87 22.96
N ASP A 165 -4.69 48.37 21.82
CA ASP A 165 -5.49 49.22 20.93
C ASP A 165 -6.11 48.36 19.81
N ARG A 166 -7.38 48.65 19.55
CA ARG A 166 -8.26 48.08 18.53
C ARG A 166 -7.92 48.57 17.13
#